data_AF-A0A7W2ULE4-F1
#
_entry.id   AF-A0A7W2ULE4-F1
#
_cell.length_a   1.000
_cell.length_b   1.000
_cell.length_c   1.000
_cell.angle_alpha   90.00
_cell.angle_beta   90.00
_cell.angle_gamma   90.00
#
_symmetry.space_group_name_H-M   'P 1'
#
loop_
_entity.id
_entity.type
_entity.pdbx_description
1 polymer ?
#
loop_
_entity_poly.entity_id
_entity_poly.type
_entity_poly.pdbx_seq_one_letter_code
_entity_poly.pdbx_strand_id
1 'polypeptide(L)'
;MSHRPFHHGNLRAVLLDHAERTLREGGIDALSLRDLARKAGVSHGAPRSHFVDRQSLLDALAERGFNRLADEVEAVIDSDAADYKQRFRAIATTYVHFAVTDAALLDLMFTGKNGNAPEGLRTASERLFSAFGDLIDRGAEAGELKPQDPQRLQLLFAAVMQGIAALVSTRRITAEEGDSLIEDAVSLLVRD
;
A
#
# COMPACT_ATOMS: atom_id res chain seq x y z
N MET A 1 4.38 -40.58 -4.37
CA MET A 1 3.93 -39.17 -4.21
C MET A 1 5.06 -38.41 -3.55
N SER A 2 5.90 -37.74 -4.33
CA SER A 2 7.05 -36.99 -3.80
C SER A 2 6.60 -35.62 -3.31
N HIS A 3 6.68 -35.43 -1.99
CA HIS A 3 6.54 -34.13 -1.34
C HIS A 3 7.64 -33.21 -1.88
N ARG A 4 7.24 -32.14 -2.57
CA ARG A 4 8.20 -31.14 -3.10
C ARG A 4 9.00 -30.51 -1.95
N PRO A 5 10.27 -30.16 -2.18
CA PRO A 5 11.21 -29.80 -1.13
C PRO A 5 10.86 -28.45 -0.53
N PHE A 6 10.95 -28.35 0.80
CA PHE A 6 10.92 -27.10 1.54
C PHE A 6 11.95 -26.13 0.94
N HIS A 7 11.50 -24.98 0.44
CA HIS A 7 12.39 -23.88 0.07
C HIS A 7 12.94 -23.24 1.36
N HIS A 8 13.97 -23.85 1.97
CA HIS A 8 14.65 -23.35 3.17
C HIS A 8 15.30 -21.97 2.99
N GLY A 9 15.34 -21.41 1.77
CA GLY A 9 15.99 -20.13 1.50
C GLY A 9 15.20 -18.89 1.88
N ASN A 10 13.87 -18.96 2.06
CA ASN A 10 13.08 -17.75 2.33
C ASN A 10 11.89 -17.98 3.27
N LEU A 11 12.15 -18.56 4.45
CA LEU A 11 11.13 -18.70 5.50
C LEU A 11 10.48 -17.36 5.86
N ARG A 12 11.23 -16.25 5.85
CA ARG A 12 10.68 -14.91 6.07
C ARG A 12 9.57 -14.58 5.07
N ALA A 13 9.80 -14.74 3.76
CA ALA A 13 8.78 -14.48 2.75
C ALA A 13 7.59 -15.43 2.86
N VAL A 14 7.83 -16.72 3.10
CA VAL A 14 6.74 -17.70 3.29
C VAL A 14 5.84 -17.30 4.47
N LEU A 15 6.43 -16.87 5.58
CA LEU A 15 5.67 -16.38 6.74
C LEU A 15 4.90 -15.09 6.41
N LEU A 16 5.49 -14.15 5.67
CA LEU A 16 4.81 -12.93 5.22
C LEU A 16 3.65 -13.24 4.27
N ASP A 17 3.81 -14.16 3.33
CA ASP A 17 2.73 -14.59 2.42
C ASP A 17 1.55 -15.19 3.19
N HIS A 18 1.82 -16.05 4.17
CA HIS A 18 0.77 -16.57 5.04
C HIS A 18 0.14 -15.50 5.92
N ALA A 19 0.93 -14.52 6.36
CA ALA A 19 0.46 -13.42 7.18
C ALA A 19 -0.45 -12.48 6.38
N GLU A 20 -0.10 -12.10 5.16
CA GLU A 20 -0.98 -11.30 4.28
C GLU A 20 -2.31 -11.99 4.00
N ARG A 21 -2.29 -13.31 3.71
CA ARG A 21 -3.54 -14.08 3.53
C ARG A 21 -4.39 -14.05 4.80
N THR A 22 -3.76 -14.28 5.95
CA THR A 22 -4.45 -14.27 7.25
C THR A 22 -5.01 -12.88 7.58
N LEU A 23 -4.27 -11.82 7.27
CA LEU A 23 -4.70 -10.43 7.43
C LEU A 23 -5.91 -10.11 6.56
N ARG A 24 -5.92 -10.57 5.30
CA ARG A 24 -7.03 -10.36 4.37
C ARG A 24 -8.30 -11.11 4.78
N GLU A 25 -8.15 -12.32 5.32
CA GLU A 25 -9.28 -13.18 5.72
C GLU A 25 -9.87 -12.82 7.08
N GLY A 26 -9.03 -12.45 8.06
CA GLY A 26 -9.42 -12.35 9.46
C GLY A 26 -9.00 -11.05 10.16
N GLY A 27 -8.44 -10.09 9.44
CA GLY A 27 -7.95 -8.84 10.01
C GLY A 27 -6.69 -9.01 10.86
N ILE A 28 -6.26 -7.92 11.49
CA ILE A 28 -5.00 -7.86 12.24
C ILE A 28 -5.00 -8.83 13.44
N ASP A 29 -6.14 -9.01 14.10
CA ASP A 29 -6.28 -9.84 15.31
C ASP A 29 -6.13 -11.34 15.02
N ALA A 30 -6.32 -11.78 13.77
CA ALA A 30 -6.07 -13.15 13.34
C ALA A 30 -4.58 -13.49 13.21
N LEU A 31 -3.68 -12.50 13.25
CA LEU A 31 -2.24 -12.72 13.08
C LEU A 31 -1.57 -13.28 14.33
N SER A 32 -1.01 -14.48 14.17
CA SER A 32 -0.30 -15.23 15.21
C SER A 32 0.93 -15.93 14.64
N LEU A 33 2.13 -15.63 15.17
CA LEU A 33 3.38 -16.27 14.76
C LEU A 33 3.34 -17.80 14.88
N ARG A 34 2.64 -18.32 15.90
CA ARG A 34 2.51 -19.76 16.12
C ARG A 34 1.65 -20.41 15.04
N ASP A 35 0.55 -19.77 14.67
CA ASP A 35 -0.34 -20.28 13.62
C ASP A 35 0.30 -20.17 12.24
N LEU A 36 1.07 -19.10 11.99
CA LEU A 36 1.87 -18.95 10.77
C LEU A 36 2.96 -20.03 10.66
N ALA A 37 3.66 -20.37 11.75
CA ALA A 37 4.62 -21.48 11.77
C ALA A 37 3.96 -22.80 11.37
N ARG A 38 2.78 -23.08 11.93
CA ARG A 38 1.99 -24.28 11.62
C ARG A 38 1.56 -24.29 10.15
N LYS A 39 1.04 -23.17 9.63
CA LYS A 39 0.65 -23.02 8.21
C LYS A 39 1.84 -23.20 7.26
N ALA A 40 3.02 -22.72 7.64
CA ALA A 40 4.26 -22.85 6.88
C ALA A 40 4.95 -24.23 7.04
N GLY A 41 4.41 -25.13 7.87
CA GLY A 41 4.96 -26.47 8.09
C GLY A 41 6.30 -26.50 8.82
N VAL A 42 6.66 -25.44 9.55
CA VAL A 42 7.92 -25.34 10.30
C VAL A 42 7.71 -25.49 11.81
N SER A 43 8.79 -25.72 12.55
CA SER A 43 8.74 -25.80 14.01
C SER A 43 8.30 -24.46 14.63
N HIS A 44 7.65 -24.51 15.79
CA HIS A 44 7.15 -23.31 16.47
C HIS A 44 8.23 -22.28 16.84
N GLY A 45 9.49 -22.71 16.96
CA GLY A 45 10.63 -21.82 17.21
C GLY A 45 11.17 -21.11 15.97
N ALA A 46 10.91 -21.64 14.77
CA ALA A 46 11.50 -21.15 13.53
C ALA A 46 11.10 -19.70 13.15
N PRO A 47 9.89 -19.18 13.42
CA PRO A 47 9.58 -17.78 13.13
C PRO A 47 10.41 -16.78 13.94
N ARG A 48 10.84 -17.16 15.16
CA ARG A 48 11.54 -16.24 16.07
C ARG A 48 12.92 -15.79 15.58
N SER A 49 13.54 -16.54 14.66
CA SER A 49 14.77 -16.12 14.00
C SER A 49 14.56 -15.05 12.93
N HIS A 50 13.31 -14.79 12.53
CA HIS A 50 12.95 -13.77 11.52
C HIS A 50 12.09 -12.66 12.10
N PHE A 51 11.22 -12.96 13.06
CA PHE A 51 10.31 -12.05 13.73
C PHE A 51 10.40 -12.27 15.24
N VAL A 52 11.07 -11.36 15.94
CA VAL A 52 11.29 -11.43 17.39
C VAL A 52 9.97 -11.53 18.14
N ASP A 53 8.98 -10.76 17.70
CA ASP A 53 7.64 -10.69 18.26
C ASP A 53 6.57 -10.39 17.19
N ARG A 54 5.32 -10.29 17.62
CA ARG A 54 4.20 -9.95 16.73
C ARG A 54 4.37 -8.57 16.09
N GLN A 55 4.97 -7.60 16.78
CA GLN A 55 5.16 -6.26 16.24
C GLN A 55 6.15 -6.28 15.07
N SER A 56 7.25 -7.02 15.17
CA SER A 56 8.22 -7.16 14.07
C SER A 56 7.62 -7.81 12.82
N LEU A 57 6.60 -8.67 12.96
CA LEU A 57 5.83 -9.20 11.82
C LEU A 57 4.94 -8.12 11.21
N LEU A 58 4.26 -7.34 12.03
CA LEU A 58 3.38 -6.25 11.59
C LEU A 58 4.17 -5.17 10.85
N ASP A 59 5.33 -4.78 11.37
CA ASP A 59 6.21 -3.80 10.73
C ASP A 59 6.70 -4.30 9.38
N ALA A 60 7.06 -5.59 9.27
CA ALA A 60 7.50 -6.20 8.01
C ALA A 60 6.36 -6.33 6.98
N LEU A 61 5.12 -6.55 7.44
CA LEU A 61 3.94 -6.50 6.57
C LEU A 61 3.69 -5.08 6.05
N ALA A 62 3.73 -4.08 6.93
CA ALA A 62 3.60 -2.68 6.55
C ALA A 62 4.70 -2.28 5.55
N GLU A 63 5.95 -2.66 5.81
CA GLU A 63 7.09 -2.43 4.92
C GLU A 63 6.83 -3.03 3.53
N ARG A 64 6.38 -4.27 3.47
CA ARG A 64 6.03 -4.94 2.20
C ARG A 64 4.87 -4.24 1.48
N GLY A 65 3.86 -3.78 2.22
CA GLY A 65 2.75 -3.01 1.69
C GLY A 65 3.19 -1.68 1.05
N PHE A 66 4.01 -0.91 1.76
CA PHE A 66 4.58 0.34 1.23
C PHE A 66 5.43 0.11 0.00
N ASN A 67 6.33 -0.88 0.01
CA ASN A 67 7.16 -1.20 -1.14
C ASN A 67 6.33 -1.59 -2.36
N ARG A 68 5.31 -2.44 -2.17
CA ARG A 68 4.43 -2.86 -3.27
C ARG A 68 3.67 -1.68 -3.87
N LEU A 69 3.09 -0.82 -3.03
CA LEU A 69 2.39 0.37 -3.52
C LEU A 69 3.34 1.37 -4.18
N ALA A 70 4.57 1.52 -3.67
CA ALA A 70 5.59 2.35 -4.30
C ALA A 70 5.98 1.81 -5.69
N ASP A 71 6.21 0.50 -5.82
CA ASP A 71 6.52 -0.14 -7.10
C ASP A 71 5.40 0.10 -8.13
N GLU A 72 4.13 -0.03 -7.71
CA GLU A 72 2.98 0.20 -8.58
C GLU A 72 2.86 1.68 -8.99
N VAL A 73 3.12 2.63 -8.08
CA VAL A 73 3.09 4.07 -8.38
C VAL A 73 4.23 4.48 -9.29
N GLU A 74 5.45 4.01 -9.04
CA GLU A 74 6.62 4.30 -9.87
C GLU A 74 6.44 3.74 -11.28
N ALA A 75 5.91 2.53 -11.43
CA ALA A 75 5.60 1.96 -12.74
C ALA A 75 4.60 2.83 -13.54
N VAL A 76 3.63 3.47 -12.85
CA VAL A 76 2.72 4.42 -13.49
C VAL A 76 3.43 5.71 -13.88
N ILE A 77 4.33 6.22 -13.02
CA ILE A 77 5.10 7.43 -13.29
C ILE A 77 6.00 7.25 -14.52
N ASP A 78 6.69 6.10 -14.60
CA ASP A 78 7.64 5.76 -15.66
C ASP A 78 6.96 5.30 -16.96
N SER A 79 5.64 5.13 -16.96
CA SER A 79 4.89 4.77 -18.16
C SER A 79 4.83 5.93 -19.18
N ASP A 80 4.69 5.56 -20.45
CA ASP A 80 4.50 6.47 -21.60
C ASP A 80 3.13 7.20 -21.61
N ALA A 81 2.51 7.41 -20.45
CA ALA A 81 1.26 8.15 -20.32
C ALA A 81 1.36 9.53 -20.99
N ALA A 82 0.36 9.83 -21.83
CA ALA A 82 0.41 10.90 -22.83
C ALA A 82 0.43 12.31 -22.21
N ASP A 83 -0.18 12.50 -21.03
CA ASP A 83 -0.23 13.78 -20.32
C ASP A 83 -0.22 13.62 -18.79
N TYR A 84 -0.01 14.74 -18.08
CA TYR A 84 0.10 14.78 -16.61
C TYR A 84 -1.19 14.30 -15.92
N LYS A 85 -2.35 14.70 -16.43
CA LYS A 85 -3.67 14.39 -15.87
C LYS A 85 -3.95 12.89 -15.90
N GLN A 86 -3.64 12.23 -17.02
CA GLN A 86 -3.75 10.78 -17.17
C GLN A 86 -2.83 10.03 -16.20
N ARG A 87 -1.58 10.48 -16.04
CA ARG A 87 -0.64 9.90 -15.07
C ARG A 87 -1.15 10.05 -13.63
N PHE A 88 -1.66 11.23 -13.28
CA PHE A 88 -2.23 11.50 -11.96
C PHE A 88 -3.48 10.63 -11.68
N ARG A 89 -4.36 10.48 -12.68
CA ARG A 89 -5.52 9.57 -12.63
C ARG A 89 -5.10 8.12 -12.43
N ALA A 90 -4.10 7.65 -13.17
CA ALA A 90 -3.62 6.29 -13.06
C ALA A 90 -3.08 6.00 -11.64
N ILE A 91 -2.35 6.93 -11.02
CA ILE A 91 -1.89 6.81 -9.63
C ILE A 91 -3.06 6.77 -8.65
N ALA A 92 -4.06 7.64 -8.83
CA ALA A 92 -5.27 7.65 -8.01
C ALA A 92 -6.01 6.31 -8.09
N THR A 93 -6.13 5.76 -9.29
CA THR A 93 -6.75 4.45 -9.55
C THR A 93 -5.95 3.33 -8.88
N THR A 94 -4.63 3.32 -9.02
CA THR A 94 -3.74 2.36 -8.34
C THR A 94 -3.92 2.41 -6.82
N TYR A 95 -3.94 3.61 -6.23
CA TYR A 95 -4.13 3.76 -4.79
C TYR A 95 -5.50 3.22 -4.33
N VAL A 96 -6.59 3.59 -5.01
CA VAL A 96 -7.94 3.12 -4.66
C VAL A 96 -8.07 1.62 -4.84
N HIS A 97 -7.50 1.06 -5.91
CA HIS A 97 -7.49 -0.38 -6.14
C HIS A 97 -6.77 -1.14 -5.01
N PHE A 98 -5.61 -0.65 -4.57
CA PHE A 98 -4.90 -1.20 -3.41
C PHE A 98 -5.74 -1.09 -2.14
N ALA A 99 -6.35 0.08 -1.91
CA ALA A 99 -7.16 0.35 -0.74
C ALA A 99 -8.42 -0.53 -0.64
N VAL A 100 -9.00 -0.93 -1.77
CA VAL A 100 -10.14 -1.85 -1.82
C VAL A 100 -9.69 -3.31 -1.69
N THR A 101 -8.65 -3.70 -2.41
CA THR A 101 -8.19 -5.10 -2.48
C THR A 101 -7.50 -5.56 -1.20
N ASP A 102 -6.77 -4.66 -0.55
CA ASP A 102 -5.93 -4.94 0.61
C ASP A 102 -6.14 -3.91 1.74
N ALA A 103 -7.41 -3.57 2.01
CA ALA A 103 -7.81 -2.56 2.99
C ALA A 103 -7.14 -2.76 4.38
N ALA A 104 -7.10 -4.00 4.89
CA ALA A 104 -6.49 -4.30 6.18
C ALA A 104 -4.96 -4.10 6.18
N LEU A 105 -4.31 -4.29 5.04
CA LEU A 105 -2.88 -4.00 4.89
C LEU A 105 -2.63 -2.50 4.79
N LEU A 106 -3.48 -1.76 4.05
CA LEU A 106 -3.39 -0.31 3.98
C LEU A 106 -3.58 0.34 5.36
N ASP A 107 -4.55 -0.13 6.13
CA ASP A 107 -4.77 0.33 7.51
C ASP A 107 -3.55 0.05 8.40
N LEU A 108 -2.99 -1.16 8.30
CA LEU A 108 -1.76 -1.55 8.99
C LEU A 108 -0.57 -0.64 8.63
N MET A 109 -0.38 -0.31 7.35
CA MET A 109 0.67 0.59 6.86
C MET A 109 0.61 1.96 7.56
N PHE A 110 -0.57 2.46 7.87
CA PHE A 110 -0.76 3.79 8.45
C PHE A 110 -1.01 3.81 9.96
N THR A 111 -1.22 2.67 10.60
CA THR A 111 -1.41 2.52 12.06
C THR A 111 -0.12 2.81 12.85
N GLY A 112 1.05 2.57 12.25
CA GLY A 112 2.37 2.62 12.91
C GLY A 112 3.09 3.99 12.94
N LYS A 113 2.39 5.12 12.74
CA LYS A 113 3.01 6.46 12.62
C LYS A 113 3.61 7.06 13.91
N ASN A 114 3.90 6.24 14.92
CA ASN A 114 4.38 6.68 16.22
C ASN A 114 5.91 6.65 16.32
N GLY A 115 6.61 7.50 15.55
CA GLY A 115 7.99 7.97 15.80
C GLY A 115 9.14 6.94 15.92
N ASN A 116 8.88 5.64 15.90
CA ASN A 116 9.83 4.58 16.22
C ASN A 116 9.74 3.38 15.25
N ALA A 117 9.26 3.65 14.02
CA ALA A 117 9.20 2.64 12.97
C ALA A 117 10.61 2.12 12.64
N PRO A 118 10.79 0.81 12.38
CA PRO A 118 12.05 0.27 11.89
C PRO A 118 12.53 0.97 10.61
N GLU A 119 13.84 1.02 10.40
CA GLU A 119 14.44 1.70 9.25
C GLU A 119 13.84 1.28 7.91
N GLY A 120 13.69 -0.03 7.66
CA GLY A 120 13.10 -0.54 6.42
C GLY A 120 11.68 -0.05 6.17
N LEU A 121 10.83 -0.02 7.21
CA LEU A 121 9.46 0.51 7.13
C LEU A 121 9.48 2.02 6.84
N ARG A 122 10.34 2.77 7.52
CA ARG A 122 10.48 4.21 7.30
C ARG A 122 10.94 4.51 5.86
N THR A 123 11.96 3.82 5.38
CA THR A 123 12.47 3.97 3.99
C THR A 123 11.41 3.60 2.96
N ALA A 124 10.66 2.51 3.16
CA ALA A 124 9.57 2.12 2.26
C ALA A 124 8.45 3.17 2.21
N SER A 125 8.08 3.72 3.37
CA SER A 125 7.10 4.82 3.45
C SER A 125 7.62 6.09 2.78
N GLU A 126 8.87 6.47 3.04
CA GLU A 126 9.52 7.65 2.43
C GLU A 126 9.54 7.52 0.91
N ARG A 127 9.90 6.34 0.36
CA ARG A 127 9.90 6.06 -1.08
C ARG A 127 8.55 6.37 -1.74
N LEU A 128 7.45 5.85 -1.18
CA LEU A 128 6.11 6.10 -1.72
C LEU A 128 5.76 7.59 -1.72
N PHE A 129 6.01 8.27 -0.59
CA PHE A 129 5.67 9.69 -0.45
C PHE A 129 6.54 10.59 -1.32
N SER A 130 7.83 10.28 -1.46
CA SER A 130 8.74 10.99 -2.36
C SER A 130 8.35 10.82 -3.82
N ALA A 131 8.04 9.60 -4.27
CA ALA A 131 7.63 9.36 -5.65
C ALA A 131 6.38 10.18 -6.04
N PHE A 132 5.40 10.27 -5.14
CA PHE A 132 4.20 11.08 -5.36
C PHE A 132 4.47 12.58 -5.20
N GLY A 133 5.31 12.98 -4.26
CA GLY A 133 5.75 14.37 -4.08
C GLY A 133 6.47 14.93 -5.30
N ASP A 134 7.41 14.18 -5.84
CA ASP A 134 8.17 14.55 -7.04
C ASP A 134 7.26 14.72 -8.27
N LEU A 135 6.15 13.96 -8.34
CA LEU A 135 5.14 14.17 -9.38
C LEU A 135 4.35 15.46 -9.16
N ILE A 136 3.97 15.77 -7.91
CA ILE A 136 3.26 17.01 -7.58
C ILE A 136 4.15 18.22 -7.90
N ASP A 137 5.42 18.19 -7.50
CA ASP A 137 6.35 19.30 -7.71
C ASP A 137 6.58 19.55 -9.21
N ARG A 138 6.81 18.49 -10.00
CA ARG A 138 6.91 18.59 -11.47
C ARG A 138 5.66 19.18 -12.12
N GLY A 139 4.48 18.79 -11.64
CA GLY A 139 3.21 19.34 -12.14
C GLY A 139 3.00 20.81 -11.77
N ALA A 140 3.45 21.21 -10.58
CA ALA A 140 3.41 22.61 -10.15
C ALA A 140 4.37 23.48 -10.97
N GLU A 141 5.60 23.02 -11.21
CA GLU A 141 6.59 23.71 -12.04
C GLU A 141 6.16 23.85 -13.50
N ALA A 142 5.51 22.81 -14.05
CA ALA A 142 4.95 22.82 -15.41
C ALA A 142 3.65 23.63 -15.53
N GLY A 143 3.06 24.09 -14.41
CA GLY A 143 1.81 24.82 -14.41
C GLY A 143 0.57 23.96 -14.70
N GLU A 144 0.69 22.64 -14.53
CA GLU A 144 -0.36 21.61 -14.68
C GLU A 144 -1.28 21.55 -13.46
N LEU A 145 -0.76 21.92 -12.29
CA LEU A 145 -1.54 21.95 -11.04
C LEU A 145 -2.14 23.32 -10.75
N LYS A 146 -3.30 23.32 -10.10
CA LYS A 146 -3.85 24.54 -9.51
C LYS A 146 -2.98 24.96 -8.31
N PRO A 147 -2.79 26.27 -8.06
CA PRO A 147 -1.96 26.72 -6.94
C PRO A 147 -2.46 26.15 -5.60
N GLN A 148 -1.62 25.33 -4.97
CA GLN A 148 -1.87 24.66 -3.69
C GLN A 148 -0.52 24.47 -3.00
N ASP A 149 -0.54 24.32 -1.68
CA ASP A 149 0.62 23.82 -0.92
C ASP A 149 0.83 22.32 -1.24
N PRO A 150 1.99 21.88 -1.77
CA PRO A 150 2.26 20.49 -2.15
C PRO A 150 2.00 19.49 -1.02
N GLN A 151 2.36 19.83 0.21
CA GLN A 151 2.19 18.93 1.37
C GLN A 151 0.71 18.76 1.71
N ARG A 152 -0.04 19.86 1.65
CA ARG A 152 -1.50 19.83 1.81
C ARG A 152 -2.18 19.07 0.68
N LEU A 153 -1.68 19.18 -0.55
CA LEU A 153 -2.22 18.47 -1.70
C LEU A 153 -2.07 16.94 -1.55
N GLN A 154 -0.91 16.46 -1.06
CA GLN A 154 -0.72 15.04 -0.77
C GLN A 154 -1.72 14.52 0.27
N LEU A 155 -1.93 15.28 1.35
CA LEU A 155 -2.89 14.90 2.39
C LEU A 155 -4.33 14.92 1.88
N LEU A 156 -4.72 15.93 1.10
CA LEU A 156 -6.04 16.02 0.47
C LEU A 156 -6.27 14.86 -0.49
N PHE A 157 -5.29 14.56 -1.33
CA PHE A 157 -5.32 13.43 -2.25
C PHE A 157 -5.56 12.13 -1.49
N ALA A 158 -4.75 11.84 -0.47
CA ALA A 158 -4.90 10.64 0.35
C ALA A 158 -6.29 10.57 0.99
N ALA A 159 -6.78 11.67 1.57
CA ALA A 159 -8.09 11.71 2.21
C ALA A 159 -9.24 11.43 1.22
N VAL A 160 -9.21 12.02 0.02
CA VAL A 160 -10.22 11.79 -1.01
C VAL A 160 -10.19 10.34 -1.49
N MET A 161 -9.00 9.81 -1.81
CA MET A 161 -8.86 8.44 -2.31
C MET A 161 -9.25 7.40 -1.26
N GLN A 162 -8.90 7.61 0.00
CA GLN A 162 -9.37 6.76 1.12
C GLN A 162 -10.89 6.83 1.28
N GLY A 163 -11.48 8.01 1.13
CA GLY A 163 -12.93 8.19 1.15
C GLY A 163 -13.63 7.39 0.04
N ILE A 164 -13.13 7.49 -1.20
CA ILE A 164 -13.65 6.73 -2.35
C ILE A 164 -13.51 5.22 -2.09
N ALA A 165 -12.32 4.75 -1.69
CA ALA A 165 -12.07 3.35 -1.40
C ALA A 165 -12.99 2.80 -0.29
N ALA A 166 -13.26 3.60 0.75
CA ALA A 166 -14.19 3.21 1.81
C ALA A 166 -15.64 3.08 1.29
N LEU A 167 -16.09 3.99 0.43
CA LEU A 167 -17.42 3.92 -0.19
C LEU A 167 -17.58 2.66 -1.06
N VAL A 168 -16.56 2.34 -1.86
CA VAL A 168 -16.53 1.11 -2.69
C VAL A 168 -16.51 -0.13 -1.80
N SER A 169 -15.62 -0.18 -0.80
CA SER A 169 -15.45 -1.34 0.08
C SER A 169 -16.70 -1.64 0.91
N THR A 170 -17.44 -0.60 1.31
CA THR A 170 -18.72 -0.73 2.04
C THR A 170 -19.93 -0.94 1.12
N ARG A 171 -19.71 -1.06 -0.20
CA ARG A 171 -20.75 -1.23 -1.24
C ARG A 171 -21.81 -0.11 -1.23
N ARG A 172 -21.43 1.09 -0.76
CA ARG A 172 -22.29 2.29 -0.88
C ARG A 172 -22.33 2.81 -2.31
N ILE A 173 -21.27 2.53 -3.07
CA ILE A 173 -21.15 2.76 -4.50
C ILE A 173 -20.51 1.53 -5.17
N THR A 174 -20.69 1.42 -6.48
CA THR A 174 -20.01 0.44 -7.34
C THR A 174 -18.56 0.85 -7.63
N ALA A 175 -17.76 -0.09 -8.16
CA ALA A 175 -16.40 0.22 -8.60
C ALA A 175 -16.40 1.26 -9.76
N GLU A 176 -17.36 1.15 -10.69
CA GLU A 176 -17.52 2.08 -11.83
C GLU A 176 -17.86 3.51 -11.36
N GLU A 177 -18.73 3.64 -10.36
CA GLU A 177 -19.00 4.93 -9.71
C GLU A 177 -17.76 5.46 -8.97
N GLY A 178 -16.97 4.57 -8.35
CA GLY A 178 -15.68 4.91 -7.75
C GLY A 178 -14.69 5.48 -8.77
N ASP A 179 -14.53 4.82 -9.93
CA ASP A 179 -13.66 5.28 -11.02
C ASP A 179 -14.09 6.64 -11.58
N SER A 180 -15.40 6.89 -11.61
CA SER A 180 -15.96 8.19 -12.02
C SER A 180 -15.65 9.27 -10.98
N LEU A 181 -15.76 8.97 -9.68
CA LEU A 181 -15.38 9.91 -8.61
C LEU A 181 -13.89 10.21 -8.59
N ILE A 182 -13.04 9.24 -8.96
CA ILE A 182 -11.60 9.47 -9.13
C ILE A 182 -11.38 10.52 -10.23
N GLU A 183 -12.08 10.40 -11.36
CA GLU A 183 -11.96 11.37 -12.45
C GLU A 183 -12.38 12.78 -12.08
N ASP A 184 -13.51 12.89 -11.39
CA ASP A 184 -14.01 14.17 -10.90
C ASP A 184 -12.99 14.78 -9.92
N ALA A 185 -12.46 13.98 -8.99
CA ALA A 185 -11.47 14.42 -8.02
C ALA A 185 -10.17 14.90 -8.69
N VAL A 186 -9.66 14.17 -9.68
CA VAL A 186 -8.45 14.57 -10.42
C VAL A 186 -8.67 15.86 -11.18
N SER A 187 -9.83 16.03 -11.84
CA SER A 187 -10.18 17.26 -12.56
C SER A 187 -10.32 18.49 -11.64
N LEU A 188 -10.63 18.28 -10.35
CA LEU A 188 -10.61 19.35 -9.36
C LEU A 188 -9.20 19.80 -8.99
N LEU A 189 -8.19 18.93 -9.07
CA LEU A 189 -6.81 19.19 -8.63
C LEU A 189 -5.87 19.60 -9.78
N VAL A 190 -6.04 18.97 -10.95
CA VAL A 190 -5.25 19.19 -12.16
C VAL A 190 -5.98 20.19 -13.07
N ARG A 191 -5.23 20.96 -13.86
CA ARG A 191 -5.76 21.84 -14.89
C ARG A 191 -6.18 21.04 -16.14
N ASP A 192 -6.95 21.69 -16.99
CA ASP A 192 -7.35 21.15 -18.30
C ASP A 192 -6.30 21.43 -19.37
#